data_AF-A0A1N6JXQ8-F1
#
_entry.id   AF-A0A1N6JXQ8-F1
#
_cell.length_a   1.000
_cell.length_b   1.000
_cell.length_c   1.000
_cell.angle_alpha   90.00
_cell.angle_beta   90.00
_cell.angle_gamma   90.00
#
_symmetry.space_group_name_H-M   'P 1'
#
loop_
_entity.id
_entity.type
_entity.pdbx_description
1 polymer ?
#
loop_
_entity_poly.entity_id
_entity_poly.type
_entity_poly.pdbx_seq_one_letter_code
_entity_poly.pdbx_strand_id
1 'polypeptide(L)'
;MFLKSVAYYWASSKLEKEEARTQSLIRELDRAKASASKRIQNKKSECSHKIKAHQEKRNKELKTYIDFMNEQLEEITADYLPELNQFQSFTLTCVDSWMRVDLCQQEIDIVSQKLSAVVTTISLLDAYISELGKLSQRQGRHAWREFTAARKLTVTNDFVEKTKDRIDRTSKSNHDEFKNELKRLESHLEVLKKDRRELCTERTDLSNRKEYVDQQHKANKKALIDKHKLCVEHWSQIAKKFEAYYAFEVSELSYVNDWISNLRKTEALPEIKKLIEVAKQSVSCASENHKELEAQRKRYASRVKKAHDTKEYPDSFENDKSLRDHWKHAADDAWEDLNKRRAAQSLIGTRRDELHGYIARIEPLLHPDVAIDAMREILNSDREFNAWLAFGINTSKQKREYWEKKQNRIENASTN
;
A
#
# COMPACT_ATOMS: atom_id res chain seq x y z
N MET A 1 30.54 -78.96 -77.33
CA MET A 1 31.00 -77.56 -77.21
C MET A 1 29.87 -76.53 -77.41
N PHE A 2 28.95 -76.72 -78.37
CA PHE A 2 27.89 -75.75 -78.71
C PHE A 2 26.90 -75.41 -77.58
N LEU A 3 26.44 -76.38 -76.80
CA LEU A 3 25.51 -76.13 -75.67
C LEU A 3 26.14 -75.29 -74.55
N LYS A 4 27.46 -75.43 -74.35
CA LYS A 4 28.22 -74.69 -73.33
C LYS A 4 28.41 -73.22 -73.72
N SER A 5 28.60 -72.93 -75.01
CA SER A 5 28.70 -71.56 -75.52
C SER A 5 27.35 -70.85 -75.52
N VAL A 6 26.26 -71.55 -75.83
CA VAL A 6 24.89 -70.99 -75.73
C VAL A 6 24.53 -70.69 -74.27
N ALA A 7 24.83 -71.60 -73.33
CA ALA A 7 24.61 -71.38 -71.91
C ALA A 7 25.48 -70.22 -71.37
N TYR A 8 26.73 -70.12 -71.80
CA TYR A 8 27.63 -69.01 -71.45
C TYR A 8 27.11 -67.67 -71.97
N TYR A 9 26.65 -67.61 -73.23
CA TYR A 9 26.08 -66.39 -73.81
C TYR A 9 24.77 -65.96 -73.13
N TRP A 10 23.91 -66.92 -72.79
CA TRP A 10 22.68 -66.63 -72.03
C TRP A 10 22.98 -66.17 -70.60
N ALA A 11 23.94 -66.79 -69.94
CA ALA A 11 24.37 -66.39 -68.60
C ALA A 11 25.05 -65.01 -68.62
N SER A 12 25.92 -64.73 -69.60
CA SER A 12 26.58 -63.42 -69.75
C SER A 12 25.58 -62.33 -70.13
N SER A 13 24.65 -62.60 -71.06
CA SER A 13 23.62 -61.64 -71.45
C SER A 13 22.64 -61.36 -70.31
N LYS A 14 22.29 -62.36 -69.49
CA LYS A 14 21.48 -62.13 -68.29
C LYS A 14 22.25 -61.38 -67.21
N LEU A 15 23.54 -61.68 -67.03
CA LEU A 15 24.40 -60.97 -66.09
C LEU A 15 24.52 -59.50 -66.48
N GLU A 16 24.80 -59.19 -67.75
CA GLU A 16 24.87 -57.82 -68.28
C GLU A 16 23.53 -57.07 -68.10
N LYS A 17 22.39 -57.75 -68.31
CA LYS A 17 21.06 -57.15 -68.07
C LYS A 17 20.80 -56.86 -66.60
N GLU A 18 21.17 -57.77 -65.70
CA GLU A 18 21.03 -57.56 -64.25
C GLU A 18 22.03 -56.52 -63.72
N GLU A 19 23.25 -56.45 -64.27
CA GLU A 19 24.22 -55.40 -63.98
C GLU A 19 23.70 -54.03 -64.43
N ALA A 20 23.16 -53.93 -65.65
CA ALA A 20 22.55 -52.70 -66.15
C ALA A 20 21.35 -52.26 -65.30
N ARG A 21 20.51 -53.21 -64.86
CA ARG A 21 19.37 -52.97 -63.97
C ARG A 21 19.82 -52.53 -62.58
N THR A 22 20.85 -53.16 -62.03
CA THR A 22 21.44 -52.80 -60.72
C THR A 22 22.05 -51.40 -60.79
N GLN A 23 22.79 -51.08 -61.86
CA GLN A 23 23.33 -49.74 -62.08
C GLN A 23 22.23 -48.68 -62.28
N SER A 24 21.10 -49.02 -62.92
CA SER A 24 19.96 -48.09 -63.04
C SER A 24 19.32 -47.81 -61.67
N LEU A 25 19.12 -48.85 -60.85
CA LEU A 25 18.59 -48.72 -59.49
C LEU A 25 19.52 -47.91 -58.59
N ILE A 26 20.84 -48.12 -58.67
CA ILE A 26 21.82 -47.30 -57.95
C ILE A 26 21.68 -45.83 -58.34
N ARG A 27 21.58 -45.52 -59.63
CA ARG A 27 21.40 -44.14 -60.12
C ARG A 27 20.07 -43.53 -59.67
N GLU A 28 18.98 -44.31 -59.61
CA GLU A 28 17.69 -43.85 -59.08
C GLU A 28 17.77 -43.54 -57.59
N LEU A 29 18.44 -44.40 -56.82
CA LEU A 29 18.65 -44.22 -55.38
C LEU A 29 19.53 -42.99 -55.10
N ASP A 30 20.59 -42.78 -55.89
CA ASP A 30 21.44 -41.60 -55.79
C ASP A 30 20.69 -40.31 -56.13
N ARG A 31 19.81 -40.33 -57.15
CA ARG A 31 18.92 -39.20 -57.47
C ARG A 31 17.92 -38.93 -56.34
N ALA A 32 17.31 -39.97 -55.79
CA ALA A 32 16.40 -39.85 -54.65
C ALA A 32 17.12 -39.27 -53.43
N LYS A 33 18.32 -39.75 -53.10
CA LYS A 33 19.17 -39.24 -52.03
C LYS A 33 19.52 -37.77 -52.23
N ALA A 34 19.97 -37.38 -53.43
CA ALA A 34 20.26 -35.99 -53.76
C ALA A 34 19.02 -35.09 -53.63
N SER A 35 17.85 -35.56 -54.07
CA SER A 35 16.60 -34.83 -53.94
C SER A 35 16.17 -34.66 -52.48
N ALA A 36 16.35 -35.69 -51.64
CA ALA A 36 16.05 -35.63 -50.21
C ALA A 36 17.01 -34.69 -49.48
N SER A 37 18.31 -34.75 -49.76
CA SER A 37 19.31 -33.81 -49.22
C SER A 37 19.00 -32.36 -49.60
N LYS A 38 18.57 -32.11 -50.84
CA LYS A 38 18.14 -30.77 -51.28
C LYS A 38 16.90 -30.29 -50.52
N ARG A 39 15.90 -31.15 -50.29
CA ARG A 39 14.70 -30.80 -49.48
C ARG A 39 15.07 -30.49 -48.03
N ILE A 40 15.96 -31.29 -47.43
CA ILE A 40 16.43 -31.06 -46.06
C ILE A 40 17.19 -29.74 -45.97
N GLN A 41 18.09 -29.46 -46.92
CA GLN A 41 18.85 -28.20 -46.95
C GLN A 41 17.92 -26.99 -47.12
N ASN A 42 16.92 -27.07 -48.01
CA ASN A 42 15.93 -26.01 -48.19
C ASN A 42 15.12 -25.75 -46.91
N LYS A 43 14.66 -26.82 -46.23
CA LYS A 43 13.97 -26.68 -44.92
C LYS A 43 14.89 -26.11 -43.85
N LYS A 44 16.16 -26.49 -43.84
CA LYS A 44 17.16 -25.94 -42.91
C LYS A 44 17.39 -24.45 -43.15
N SER A 45 17.51 -24.01 -44.40
CA SER A 45 17.62 -22.58 -44.73
C SER A 45 16.35 -21.80 -44.38
N GLU A 46 15.17 -22.37 -44.64
CA GLU A 46 13.89 -21.73 -44.30
C GLU A 46 13.74 -21.57 -42.79
N CYS A 47 14.04 -22.63 -42.02
CA CYS A 47 14.04 -22.58 -40.55
C CYS A 47 15.07 -21.57 -40.02
N SER A 48 16.29 -21.57 -40.59
CA SER A 48 17.31 -20.58 -40.21
C SER A 48 16.87 -19.15 -40.50
N HIS A 49 16.19 -18.90 -41.62
CA HIS A 49 15.65 -17.59 -41.94
C HIS A 49 14.55 -17.17 -40.97
N LYS A 50 13.61 -18.08 -40.64
CA LYS A 50 12.57 -17.86 -39.62
C LYS A 50 13.17 -17.55 -38.25
N ILE A 51 14.19 -18.30 -37.83
CA ILE A 51 14.89 -18.06 -36.56
C ILE A 51 15.53 -16.67 -36.55
N LYS A 52 16.24 -16.28 -37.62
CA LYS A 52 16.85 -14.95 -37.74
C LYS A 52 15.81 -13.84 -37.70
N ALA A 53 14.71 -13.97 -38.45
CA ALA A 53 13.62 -13.00 -38.45
C ALA A 53 13.00 -12.85 -37.05
N HIS A 54 12.76 -13.96 -36.34
CA HIS A 54 12.30 -13.92 -34.95
C HIS A 54 13.31 -13.26 -34.00
N GLN A 55 14.61 -13.53 -34.16
CA GLN A 55 15.66 -12.89 -33.35
C GLN A 55 15.72 -11.38 -33.60
N GLU A 56 15.67 -10.94 -34.86
CA GLU A 56 15.66 -9.52 -35.22
C GLU A 56 14.44 -8.81 -34.67
N LYS A 57 13.26 -9.44 -34.75
CA LYS A 57 12.02 -8.90 -34.17
C LYS A 57 12.15 -8.76 -32.65
N ARG A 58 12.58 -9.82 -31.96
CA ARG A 58 12.80 -9.80 -30.51
C ARG A 58 13.81 -8.73 -30.09
N ASN A 59 14.90 -8.59 -30.84
CA ASN A 59 15.93 -7.59 -30.53
C ASN A 59 15.41 -6.15 -30.72
N LYS A 60 14.54 -5.91 -31.70
CA LYS A 60 13.87 -4.62 -31.87
C LYS A 60 12.92 -4.32 -30.72
N GLU A 61 12.06 -5.28 -30.36
CA GLU A 61 11.13 -5.17 -29.22
C GLU A 61 11.90 -4.91 -27.91
N LEU A 62 12.97 -5.67 -27.64
CA LEU A 62 13.83 -5.47 -26.47
C LEU A 62 14.51 -4.10 -26.48
N LYS A 63 14.98 -3.62 -27.63
CA LYS A 63 15.59 -2.30 -27.73
C LYS A 63 14.59 -1.20 -27.41
N THR A 64 13.39 -1.24 -28.02
CA THR A 64 12.32 -0.26 -27.73
C THR A 64 11.93 -0.26 -26.26
N TYR A 65 11.86 -1.43 -25.64
CA TYR A 65 11.60 -1.56 -24.21
C TYR A 65 12.71 -0.95 -23.35
N ILE A 66 13.98 -1.26 -23.64
CA ILE A 66 15.14 -0.72 -22.91
C ILE A 66 15.21 0.79 -23.06
N ASP A 67 15.04 1.31 -24.28
CA ASP A 67 15.08 2.74 -24.55
C ASP A 67 13.98 3.48 -23.76
N PHE A 68 12.75 2.96 -23.75
CA PHE A 68 11.66 3.49 -22.92
C PHE A 68 11.99 3.45 -21.43
N MET A 69 12.48 2.33 -20.91
CA MET A 69 12.84 2.20 -19.50
C MET A 69 13.95 3.17 -19.11
N ASN A 70 14.95 3.36 -19.96
CA ASN A 70 16.04 4.32 -19.71
C ASN A 70 15.52 5.75 -19.68
N GLU A 71 14.67 6.14 -20.63
CA GLU A 71 14.04 7.48 -20.65
C GLU A 71 13.24 7.75 -19.36
N GLN A 72 12.43 6.78 -18.92
CA GLN A 72 11.67 6.92 -17.67
C GLN A 72 12.58 6.95 -16.43
N LEU A 73 13.65 6.15 -16.40
CA LEU A 73 14.62 6.16 -15.30
C LEU A 73 15.38 7.48 -15.24
N GLU A 74 15.77 8.06 -16.37
CA GLU A 74 16.41 9.38 -16.42
C GLU A 74 15.49 10.46 -15.83
N GLU A 75 14.22 10.51 -16.23
CA GLU A 75 13.24 11.44 -15.68
C GLU A 75 13.03 11.23 -14.16
N ILE A 76 12.83 9.98 -13.73
CA ILE A 76 12.66 9.64 -12.32
C ILE A 76 13.88 10.08 -11.50
N THR A 77 15.08 9.78 -11.98
CA THR A 77 16.32 10.02 -11.23
C THR A 77 16.75 11.49 -11.24
N ALA A 78 16.54 12.20 -12.35
CA ALA A 78 16.91 13.60 -12.49
C ALA A 78 15.94 14.54 -11.78
N ASP A 79 14.63 14.31 -11.93
CA ASP A 79 13.62 15.29 -11.52
C ASP A 79 12.87 14.85 -10.26
N TYR A 80 12.32 13.63 -10.25
CA TYR A 80 11.43 13.18 -9.18
C TYR A 80 12.16 12.78 -7.89
N LEU A 81 13.26 12.03 -8.00
CA LEU A 81 13.96 11.48 -6.84
C LEU A 81 14.53 12.58 -5.92
N PRO A 82 15.09 13.70 -6.43
CA PRO A 82 15.45 14.83 -5.59
C PRO A 82 14.26 15.44 -4.83
N GLU A 83 13.10 15.60 -5.48
CA GLU A 83 11.88 16.09 -4.83
C GLU A 83 11.41 15.14 -3.73
N LEU A 84 11.38 13.85 -4.02
CA LEU A 84 11.02 12.81 -3.05
C LEU A 84 11.97 12.80 -1.86
N ASN A 85 13.28 12.92 -2.09
CA ASN A 85 14.28 13.02 -1.01
C ASN A 85 14.10 14.28 -0.16
N GLN A 86 13.77 15.42 -0.79
CA GLN A 86 13.45 16.65 -0.07
C GLN A 86 12.16 16.52 0.73
N PHE A 87 11.16 15.80 0.23
CA PHE A 87 9.95 15.50 0.96
C PHE A 87 10.25 14.60 2.16
N GLN A 88 10.96 13.49 1.95
CA GLN A 88 11.35 12.53 2.99
C GLN A 88 12.16 13.20 4.11
N SER A 89 13.19 13.98 3.78
CA SER A 89 13.95 14.73 4.78
C SER A 89 13.09 15.75 5.54
N PHE A 90 12.12 16.39 4.86
CA PHE A 90 11.24 17.37 5.50
C PHE A 90 10.19 16.73 6.43
N THR A 91 9.89 15.43 6.26
CA THR A 91 9.06 14.70 7.24
C THR A 91 9.73 14.71 8.63
N LEU A 92 11.05 14.55 8.71
CA LEU A 92 11.80 14.60 9.97
C LEU A 92 11.68 15.98 10.64
N THR A 93 11.75 17.06 9.88
CA THR A 93 11.54 18.43 10.38
C THR A 93 10.14 18.60 10.99
N CYS A 94 9.13 17.98 10.38
CA CYS A 94 7.77 18.01 10.91
C CYS A 94 7.66 17.18 12.20
N VAL A 95 8.29 16.01 12.27
CA VAL A 95 8.35 15.21 13.50
C VAL A 95 9.06 15.98 14.62
N ASP A 96 10.24 16.56 14.36
CA ASP A 96 11.00 17.31 15.37
C ASP A 96 10.18 18.48 15.91
N SER A 97 9.59 19.29 15.03
CA SER A 97 8.74 20.41 15.47
C SER A 97 7.51 19.94 16.26
N TRP A 98 6.87 18.82 15.88
CA TRP A 98 5.76 18.23 16.63
C TRP A 98 6.21 17.75 18.02
N MET A 99 7.33 17.04 18.11
CA MET A 99 7.89 16.56 19.38
C MET A 99 8.21 17.73 20.32
N ARG A 100 8.70 18.85 19.80
CA ARG A 100 8.94 20.06 20.62
C ARG A 100 7.65 20.65 21.17
N VAL A 101 6.55 20.63 20.42
CA VAL A 101 5.23 21.05 20.93
C VAL A 101 4.77 20.11 22.04
N ASP A 102 4.90 18.80 21.84
CA ASP A 102 4.54 17.79 22.84
C ASP A 102 5.36 17.93 24.12
N LEU A 103 6.69 18.13 24.01
CA LEU A 103 7.57 18.38 25.15
C LEU A 103 7.15 19.62 25.93
N CYS A 104 6.87 20.75 25.26
CA CYS A 104 6.39 21.96 25.94
C CYS A 104 5.07 21.70 26.68
N GLN A 105 4.17 20.89 26.10
CA GLN A 105 2.92 20.50 26.75
C GLN A 105 3.18 19.65 28.01
N GLN A 106 4.06 18.66 27.93
CA GLN A 106 4.43 17.83 29.07
C GLN A 106 5.06 18.66 30.21
N GLU A 107 5.95 19.60 29.87
CA GLU A 107 6.54 20.53 30.85
C GLU A 107 5.46 21.40 31.54
N ILE A 108 4.51 21.94 30.77
CA ILE A 108 3.36 22.70 31.31
C ILE A 108 2.53 21.84 32.26
N ASP A 109 2.28 20.58 31.91
CA ASP A 109 1.49 19.65 32.73
C ASP A 109 2.21 19.34 34.05
N ILE A 110 3.53 19.12 34.02
CA ILE A 110 4.35 18.93 35.22
C ILE A 110 4.32 20.17 36.11
N VAL A 111 4.52 21.37 35.55
CA VAL A 111 4.45 22.62 36.33
C VAL A 111 3.06 22.83 36.92
N SER A 112 2.01 22.49 36.16
CA SER A 112 0.62 22.58 36.64
C SER A 112 0.36 21.62 37.82
N GLN A 113 0.92 20.41 37.80
CA GLN A 113 0.87 19.48 38.91
C GLN A 113 1.62 19.99 40.14
N LYS A 114 2.84 20.51 39.97
CA LYS A 114 3.62 21.14 41.05
C LYS A 114 2.85 22.30 41.68
N LEU A 115 2.24 23.16 40.86
CA LEU A 115 1.47 24.31 41.31
C LEU A 115 0.23 23.88 42.11
N SER A 116 -0.47 22.84 41.67
CA SER A 116 -1.59 22.24 42.41
C SER A 116 -1.14 21.72 43.80
N ALA A 117 0.00 21.03 43.87
CA ALA A 117 0.55 20.54 45.14
C ALA A 117 0.93 21.69 46.09
N VAL A 118 1.57 22.75 45.58
CA VAL A 118 1.93 23.95 46.37
C VAL A 118 0.67 24.65 46.89
N VAL A 119 -0.34 24.85 46.04
CA VAL A 119 -1.61 25.49 46.45
C VAL A 119 -2.32 24.68 47.54
N THR A 120 -2.34 23.35 47.41
CA THR A 120 -2.93 22.46 48.43
C THR A 120 -2.14 22.50 49.74
N THR A 121 -0.81 22.61 49.67
CA THR A 121 0.03 22.72 50.88
C THR A 121 -0.18 24.06 51.58
N ILE A 122 -0.29 25.15 50.82
CA ILE A 122 -0.61 26.50 51.36
C ILE A 122 -1.95 26.45 52.11
N SER A 123 -3.00 25.88 51.53
CA SER A 123 -4.32 25.83 52.18
C SER A 123 -4.32 25.00 53.46
N LEU A 124 -3.55 23.90 53.49
CA LEU A 124 -3.35 23.09 54.70
C LEU A 124 -2.60 23.87 55.79
N LEU A 125 -1.54 24.60 55.43
CA LEU A 125 -0.78 25.42 56.37
C LEU A 125 -1.61 26.59 56.90
N ASP A 126 -2.39 27.27 56.05
CA ASP A 126 -3.31 28.33 56.48
C ASP A 126 -4.36 27.81 57.48
N ALA A 127 -4.91 26.61 57.23
CA ALA A 127 -5.83 25.95 58.16
C ALA A 127 -5.14 25.60 59.49
N TYR A 128 -3.91 25.08 59.44
CA TYR A 128 -3.14 24.73 60.63
C TYR A 128 -2.73 25.95 61.45
N ILE A 129 -2.28 27.03 60.81
CA ILE A 129 -1.99 28.32 61.46
C ILE A 129 -3.27 28.88 62.10
N SER A 130 -4.42 28.77 61.43
CA SER A 130 -5.71 29.21 61.98
C SER A 130 -6.11 28.41 63.23
N GLU A 131 -5.97 27.08 63.21
CA GLU A 131 -6.27 26.24 64.38
C GLU A 131 -5.26 26.44 65.52
N LEU A 132 -3.96 26.58 65.23
CA LEU A 132 -2.95 26.95 66.23
C LEU A 132 -3.23 28.32 66.84
N GLY A 133 -3.65 29.29 66.03
CA GLY A 133 -4.14 30.59 66.48
C GLY A 133 -5.28 30.43 67.49
N LYS A 134 -6.32 29.66 67.15
CA LYS A 134 -7.44 29.35 68.06
C LYS A 134 -6.98 28.63 69.33
N LEU A 135 -6.08 27.64 69.25
CA LEU A 135 -5.56 26.90 70.41
C LEU A 135 -4.68 27.75 71.33
N SER A 136 -3.94 28.71 70.75
CA SER A 136 -3.21 29.71 71.53
C SER A 136 -4.16 30.65 72.29
N GLN A 137 -5.32 30.94 71.68
CA GLN A 137 -6.36 31.83 72.20
C GLN A 137 -7.44 31.13 73.03
N ARG A 138 -7.53 29.79 73.05
CA ARG A 138 -8.57 29.06 73.78
C ARG A 138 -8.64 29.59 75.21
N GLN A 139 -9.82 30.10 75.53
CA GLN A 139 -10.19 30.89 76.70
C GLN A 139 -9.63 30.36 78.02
N GLY A 140 -9.31 29.07 78.16
CA GLY A 140 -8.69 28.51 79.36
C GLY A 140 -7.44 29.25 79.84
N ARG A 141 -6.55 29.73 78.96
CA ARG A 141 -5.33 30.46 79.40
C ARG A 141 -5.58 31.94 79.72
N HIS A 142 -6.41 32.62 78.92
CA HIS A 142 -6.81 34.01 79.20
C HIS A 142 -7.67 34.07 80.46
N ALA A 143 -8.70 33.22 80.55
CA ALA A 143 -9.55 33.06 81.71
C ALA A 143 -8.76 32.58 82.94
N TRP A 144 -7.78 31.68 82.82
CA TRP A 144 -6.92 31.30 83.95
C TRP A 144 -6.07 32.47 84.45
N ARG A 145 -5.49 33.28 83.55
CA ARG A 145 -4.77 34.51 83.92
C ARG A 145 -5.68 35.55 84.58
N GLU A 146 -6.87 35.77 84.04
CA GLU A 146 -7.87 36.66 84.66
C GLU A 146 -8.33 36.14 86.03
N PHE A 147 -8.59 34.83 86.14
CA PHE A 147 -9.06 34.18 87.37
C PHE A 147 -7.98 34.16 88.47
N THR A 148 -6.71 33.92 88.11
CA THR A 148 -5.58 33.97 89.06
C THR A 148 -5.15 35.39 89.41
N ALA A 149 -5.29 36.36 88.49
CA ALA A 149 -5.08 37.78 88.79
C ALA A 149 -6.16 38.33 89.73
N ALA A 150 -7.41 37.88 89.59
CA ALA A 150 -8.53 38.28 90.43
C ALA A 150 -8.54 37.62 91.83
N ARG A 151 -8.00 36.41 91.98
CA ARG A 151 -7.87 35.71 93.27
C ARG A 151 -6.43 35.69 93.77
N LYS A 152 -6.06 36.69 94.58
CA LYS A 152 -4.84 36.62 95.40
C LYS A 152 -4.98 35.44 96.39
N LEU A 153 -4.03 34.51 96.38
CA LEU A 153 -3.99 33.40 97.32
C LEU A 153 -3.85 33.96 98.75
N THR A 154 -4.80 33.61 99.62
CA THR A 154 -4.85 34.07 101.03
C THR A 154 -3.80 33.40 101.92
N VAL A 155 -3.14 32.34 101.45
CA VAL A 155 -2.03 31.67 102.15
C VAL A 155 -0.88 31.46 101.18
N THR A 156 0.24 32.12 101.45
CA THR A 156 1.53 31.97 100.75
C THR A 156 2.48 31.18 101.64
N ASN A 157 2.81 29.95 101.23
CA ASN A 157 3.89 29.14 101.79
C ASN A 157 4.91 28.86 100.65
N ASP A 158 6.17 28.67 101.00
CA ASP A 158 7.32 28.46 100.12
C ASP A 158 7.10 27.36 99.07
N PHE A 159 6.34 26.31 99.43
CA PHE A 159 5.93 25.25 98.49
C PHE A 159 4.93 25.73 97.43
N VAL A 160 3.96 26.58 97.83
CA VAL A 160 2.94 27.15 96.93
C VAL A 160 3.58 28.14 95.97
N GLU A 161 4.53 28.95 96.44
CA GLU A 161 5.29 29.85 95.58
C GLU A 161 6.18 29.10 94.57
N LYS A 162 6.94 28.08 95.02
CA LYS A 162 7.74 27.24 94.10
C LYS A 162 6.89 26.52 93.05
N THR A 163 5.70 26.07 93.42
CA THR A 163 4.78 25.38 92.51
C THR A 163 4.17 26.36 91.51
N LYS A 164 3.78 27.57 91.96
CA LYS A 164 3.32 28.66 91.11
C LYS A 164 4.39 29.07 90.10
N ASP A 165 5.62 29.30 90.57
CA ASP A 165 6.77 29.61 89.73
C ASP A 165 7.03 28.53 88.69
N ARG A 166 6.93 27.26 89.09
CA ARG A 166 7.09 26.12 88.17
C ARG A 166 5.99 26.11 87.11
N ILE A 167 4.73 26.30 87.49
CA ILE A 167 3.59 26.38 86.57
C ILE A 167 3.74 27.57 85.61
N ASP A 168 4.16 28.74 86.10
CA ASP A 168 4.37 29.93 85.29
C ASP A 168 5.53 29.75 84.30
N ARG A 169 6.63 29.11 84.72
CA ARG A 169 7.77 28.77 83.83
C ARG A 169 7.35 27.77 82.76
N THR A 170 6.66 26.70 83.11
CA THR A 170 6.18 25.70 82.14
C THR A 170 5.15 26.32 81.17
N SER A 171 4.27 27.19 81.65
CA SER A 171 3.31 27.89 80.79
C SER A 171 3.98 28.88 79.84
N LYS A 172 5.08 29.54 80.25
CA LYS A 172 5.88 30.43 79.38
C LYS A 172 6.63 29.63 78.32
N SER A 173 7.32 28.55 78.71
CA SER A 173 8.02 27.66 77.77
C SER A 173 7.10 27.16 76.67
N ASN A 174 5.95 26.60 77.04
CA ASN A 174 4.98 26.10 76.06
C ASN A 174 4.44 27.22 75.17
N HIS A 175 4.27 28.45 75.68
CA HIS A 175 3.81 29.58 74.89
C HIS A 175 4.86 30.03 73.87
N ASP A 176 6.12 30.11 74.29
CA ASP A 176 7.23 30.47 73.42
C ASP A 176 7.45 29.41 72.34
N GLU A 177 7.29 28.12 72.67
CA GLU A 177 7.28 27.02 71.69
C GLU A 177 6.16 27.16 70.65
N PHE A 178 4.91 27.42 71.06
CA PHE A 178 3.81 27.69 70.13
C PHE A 178 4.08 28.90 69.24
N LYS A 179 4.63 29.98 69.81
CA LYS A 179 4.95 31.20 69.09
C LYS A 179 6.07 30.97 68.07
N ASN A 180 7.06 30.16 68.41
CA ASN A 180 8.15 29.79 67.51
C ASN A 180 7.66 28.90 66.36
N GLU A 181 6.80 27.91 66.64
CA GLU A 181 6.20 27.09 65.58
C GLU A 181 5.27 27.90 64.66
N LEU A 182 4.49 28.84 65.21
CA LEU A 182 3.65 29.73 64.40
C LEU A 182 4.51 30.57 63.45
N LYS A 183 5.59 31.18 63.94
CA LYS A 183 6.56 31.90 63.10
C LYS A 183 7.21 31.02 62.04
N ARG A 184 7.53 29.77 62.38
CA ARG A 184 8.11 28.80 61.44
C ARG A 184 7.13 28.48 60.32
N LEU A 185 5.87 28.23 60.65
CA LEU A 185 4.81 27.94 59.69
C LEU A 185 4.52 29.15 58.80
N GLU A 186 4.44 30.36 59.37
CA GLU A 186 4.32 31.61 58.60
C GLU A 186 5.49 31.81 57.64
N SER A 187 6.72 31.54 58.09
CA SER A 187 7.90 31.60 57.21
C SER A 187 7.82 30.57 56.08
N HIS A 188 7.42 29.34 56.36
CA HIS A 188 7.23 28.30 55.32
C HIS A 188 6.12 28.68 54.34
N LEU A 189 5.03 29.28 54.83
CA LEU A 189 3.94 29.79 54.01
C LEU A 189 4.42 30.86 53.02
N GLU A 190 5.24 31.81 53.48
CA GLU A 190 5.79 32.85 52.60
C GLU A 190 6.74 32.28 51.53
N VAL A 191 7.52 31.24 51.86
CA VAL A 191 8.32 30.50 50.86
C VAL A 191 7.41 29.85 49.82
N LEU A 192 6.38 29.12 50.24
CA LEU A 192 5.46 28.48 49.30
C LEU A 192 4.68 29.49 48.43
N LYS A 193 4.32 30.66 48.98
CA LYS A 193 3.71 31.75 48.21
C LYS A 193 4.68 32.33 47.18
N LYS A 194 5.98 32.34 47.46
CA LYS A 194 7.03 32.71 46.50
C LYS A 194 7.16 31.63 45.42
N ASP A 195 7.30 30.36 45.79
CA ASP A 195 7.39 29.23 44.85
C ASP A 195 6.18 29.18 43.91
N ARG A 196 4.97 29.43 44.43
CA ARG A 196 3.75 29.54 43.61
C ARG A 196 3.86 30.63 42.55
N ARG A 197 4.38 31.82 42.92
CA ARG A 197 4.57 32.92 41.97
C ARG A 197 5.59 32.56 40.90
N GLU A 198 6.70 31.94 41.29
CA GLU A 198 7.73 31.50 40.35
C GLU A 198 7.21 30.44 39.38
N LEU A 199 6.49 29.43 39.87
CA LEU A 199 5.85 28.41 39.03
C LEU A 199 4.77 28.99 38.10
N CYS A 200 4.01 30.02 38.54
CA CYS A 200 3.08 30.74 37.66
C CYS A 200 3.82 31.42 36.50
N THR A 201 4.95 32.07 36.79
CA THR A 201 5.78 32.72 35.76
C THR A 201 6.35 31.69 34.80
N GLU A 202 6.96 30.62 35.32
CA GLU A 202 7.50 29.50 34.53
C GLU A 202 6.43 28.90 33.60
N ARG A 203 5.22 28.65 34.12
CA ARG A 203 4.11 28.15 33.30
C ARG A 203 3.73 29.11 32.18
N THR A 204 3.75 30.41 32.44
CA THR A 204 3.43 31.45 31.45
C THR A 204 4.48 31.47 30.35
N ASP A 205 5.76 31.44 30.73
CA ASP A 205 6.90 31.39 29.79
C ASP A 205 6.86 30.13 28.91
N LEU A 206 6.58 28.97 29.50
CA LEU A 206 6.39 27.72 28.76
C LEU A 206 5.19 27.78 27.81
N SER A 207 4.09 28.42 28.22
CA SER A 207 2.90 28.60 27.37
C SER A 207 3.22 29.48 26.15
N ASN A 208 3.95 30.57 26.35
CA ASN A 208 4.41 31.45 25.27
C ASN A 208 5.37 30.70 24.32
N ARG A 209 6.30 29.91 24.88
CA ARG A 209 7.22 29.08 24.10
C ARG A 209 6.46 28.04 23.27
N LYS A 210 5.47 27.37 23.88
CA LYS A 210 4.62 26.39 23.18
C LYS A 210 3.89 27.05 22.02
N GLU A 211 3.32 28.24 22.20
CA GLU A 211 2.63 28.95 21.13
C GLU A 211 3.54 29.26 19.94
N TYR A 212 4.77 29.73 20.21
CA TYR A 212 5.77 29.96 19.17
C TYR A 212 6.12 28.68 18.39
N VAL A 213 6.40 27.58 19.11
CA VAL A 213 6.74 26.29 18.47
C VAL A 213 5.54 25.72 17.71
N ASP A 214 4.31 25.88 18.23
CA ASP A 214 3.09 25.44 17.56
C ASP A 214 2.83 26.19 16.25
N GLN A 215 3.09 27.50 16.22
CA GLN A 215 3.05 28.29 14.98
C GLN A 215 4.08 27.79 13.95
N GLN A 216 5.31 27.53 14.40
CA GLN A 216 6.35 26.94 13.54
C GLN A 216 5.95 25.57 13.02
N HIS A 217 5.40 24.71 13.88
CA HIS A 217 4.92 23.39 13.49
C HIS A 217 3.77 23.46 12.47
N LYS A 218 2.81 24.37 12.67
CA LYS A 218 1.72 24.61 11.69
C LYS A 218 2.26 25.05 10.32
N ALA A 219 3.27 25.91 10.29
CA ALA A 219 3.93 26.32 9.04
C ALA A 219 4.65 25.13 8.36
N ASN A 220 5.41 24.35 9.12
CA ASN A 220 6.07 23.13 8.62
C ASN A 220 5.05 22.12 8.09
N LYS A 221 3.98 21.87 8.84
CA LYS A 221 2.90 20.97 8.45
C LYS A 221 2.26 21.38 7.12
N LYS A 222 1.97 22.67 6.93
CA LYS A 222 1.45 23.19 5.66
C LYS A 222 2.43 22.95 4.51
N ALA A 223 3.72 23.28 4.71
CA ALA A 223 4.75 23.07 3.71
C ALA A 223 4.92 21.58 3.35
N LEU A 224 4.81 20.67 4.34
CA LEU A 224 4.88 19.23 4.10
C LEU A 224 3.70 18.74 3.25
N ILE A 225 2.48 19.22 3.54
CA ILE A 225 1.28 18.90 2.75
C ILE A 225 1.45 19.35 1.30
N ASP A 226 1.97 20.56 1.08
CA ASP A 226 2.16 21.09 -0.27
C ASP A 226 3.25 20.29 -1.03
N LYS A 227 4.37 19.95 -0.37
CA LYS A 227 5.38 19.04 -0.93
C LYS A 227 4.84 17.65 -1.24
N HIS A 228 4.00 17.09 -0.36
CA HIS A 228 3.37 15.80 -0.57
C HIS A 228 2.48 15.81 -1.81
N LYS A 229 1.64 16.84 -1.98
CA LYS A 229 0.79 16.99 -3.17
C LYS A 229 1.63 17.04 -4.45
N LEU A 230 2.69 17.83 -4.47
CA LEU A 230 3.60 17.89 -5.62
C LEU A 230 4.21 16.52 -5.94
N CYS A 231 4.70 15.81 -4.92
CA CYS A 231 5.26 14.46 -5.09
C CYS A 231 4.21 13.46 -5.60
N VAL A 232 2.96 13.55 -5.13
CA VAL A 232 1.85 12.69 -5.59
C VAL A 232 1.46 13.02 -7.03
N GLU A 233 1.42 14.30 -7.39
CA GLU A 233 1.11 14.74 -8.76
C GLU A 233 2.19 14.28 -9.74
N HIS A 234 3.46 14.49 -9.41
CA HIS A 234 4.59 14.05 -10.23
C HIS A 234 4.63 12.51 -10.34
N TRP A 235 4.45 11.79 -9.23
CA TRP A 235 4.29 10.34 -9.24
C TRP A 235 3.14 9.88 -10.15
N SER A 236 2.00 10.56 -10.10
CA SER A 236 0.85 10.23 -10.97
C SER A 236 1.19 10.41 -12.45
N GLN A 237 2.00 11.40 -12.81
CA GLN A 237 2.46 11.59 -14.20
C GLN A 237 3.37 10.44 -14.65
N ILE A 238 4.33 10.04 -13.81
CA ILE A 238 5.20 8.89 -14.05
C ILE A 238 4.36 7.62 -14.21
N ALA A 239 3.44 7.36 -13.27
CA ALA A 239 2.54 6.21 -13.32
C ALA A 239 1.72 6.19 -14.61
N LYS A 240 1.19 7.34 -15.05
CA LYS A 240 0.43 7.46 -16.30
C LYS A 240 1.27 7.15 -17.55
N LYS A 241 2.56 7.50 -17.57
CA LYS A 241 3.46 7.16 -18.69
C LYS A 241 3.66 5.66 -18.82
N PHE A 242 3.93 4.99 -17.69
CA PHE A 242 3.99 3.52 -17.65
C PHE A 242 2.65 2.88 -18.02
N GLU A 243 1.55 3.38 -17.47
CA GLU A 243 0.23 2.91 -17.81
C GLU A 243 -0.05 3.01 -19.31
N ALA A 244 0.27 4.14 -19.94
CA ALA A 244 0.06 4.35 -21.37
C ALA A 244 0.93 3.42 -22.23
N TYR A 245 2.20 3.21 -21.87
CA TYR A 245 3.11 2.33 -22.61
C TYR A 245 2.58 0.90 -22.72
N TYR A 246 2.22 0.28 -21.60
CA TYR A 246 1.74 -1.11 -21.60
C TYR A 246 0.28 -1.25 -22.07
N ALA A 247 -0.56 -0.22 -21.88
CA ALA A 247 -1.95 -0.27 -22.28
C ALA A 247 -2.15 -0.20 -23.80
N PHE A 248 -1.38 0.64 -24.49
CA PHE A 248 -1.61 1.00 -25.88
C PHE A 248 -0.60 0.39 -26.85
N GLU A 249 0.20 -0.59 -26.41
CA GLU A 249 1.12 -1.30 -27.30
C GLU A 249 0.37 -2.00 -28.44
N VAL A 250 0.85 -1.86 -29.67
CA VAL A 250 0.22 -2.46 -30.86
C VAL A 250 0.39 -3.99 -30.82
N SER A 251 -0.70 -4.71 -31.04
CA SER A 251 -0.71 -6.18 -31.10
C SER A 251 -0.75 -6.69 -32.55
N GLU A 252 -0.32 -7.93 -32.78
CA GLU A 252 -0.58 -8.64 -34.03
C GLU A 252 -2.07 -9.04 -34.19
N LEU A 253 -2.82 -9.04 -33.08
CA LEU A 253 -4.24 -9.38 -33.07
C LEU A 253 -5.10 -8.16 -33.42
N SER A 254 -5.78 -8.20 -34.58
CA SER A 254 -6.61 -7.09 -35.08
C SER A 254 -7.67 -6.64 -34.06
N TYR A 255 -8.38 -7.59 -33.44
CA TYR A 255 -9.40 -7.30 -32.43
C TYR A 255 -8.86 -6.50 -31.24
N VAL A 256 -7.61 -6.74 -30.83
CA VAL A 256 -6.97 -5.99 -29.74
C VAL A 256 -6.77 -4.54 -30.16
N ASN A 257 -6.21 -4.32 -31.35
CA ASN A 257 -6.00 -2.98 -31.89
C ASN A 257 -7.33 -2.23 -32.09
N ASP A 258 -8.36 -2.90 -32.59
CA ASP A 258 -9.69 -2.32 -32.80
C ASP A 258 -10.30 -1.89 -31.46
N TRP A 259 -10.29 -2.76 -30.45
CA TRP A 259 -10.85 -2.43 -29.13
C TRP A 259 -10.07 -1.30 -28.46
N ILE A 260 -8.75 -1.30 -28.55
CA ILE A 260 -7.88 -0.27 -27.95
C ILE A 260 -8.01 1.07 -28.67
N SER A 261 -8.23 1.07 -30.00
CA SER A 261 -8.38 2.31 -30.79
C SER A 261 -9.55 3.20 -30.35
N ASN A 262 -10.53 2.60 -29.66
CA ASN A 262 -11.72 3.28 -29.15
C ASN A 262 -11.54 3.87 -27.74
N LEU A 263 -10.38 3.68 -27.10
CA LEU A 263 -10.10 4.16 -25.76
C LEU A 263 -9.53 5.59 -25.75
N ARG A 264 -9.78 6.33 -24.65
CA ARG A 264 -9.20 7.66 -24.45
C ARG A 264 -7.84 7.48 -23.76
N LYS A 265 -6.83 8.25 -24.14
CA LYS A 265 -5.45 8.03 -23.64
C LYS A 265 -5.22 8.45 -22.18
N THR A 266 -6.25 8.80 -21.42
CA THR A 266 -6.11 9.57 -20.18
C THR A 266 -6.28 8.76 -18.89
N GLU A 267 -6.91 7.57 -18.91
CA GLU A 267 -7.07 6.69 -17.73
C GLU A 267 -6.98 5.20 -18.10
N ALA A 268 -5.78 4.72 -18.39
CA ALA A 268 -5.60 3.41 -19.01
C ALA A 268 -6.06 2.21 -18.16
N LEU A 269 -5.86 2.19 -16.84
CA LEU A 269 -6.22 1.03 -16.02
C LEU A 269 -7.75 0.84 -15.86
N PRO A 270 -8.55 1.87 -15.50
CA PRO A 270 -10.01 1.77 -15.54
C PRO A 270 -10.56 1.47 -16.93
N GLU A 271 -9.94 2.03 -17.97
CA GLU A 271 -10.34 1.81 -19.35
C GLU A 271 -10.08 0.37 -19.82
N ILE A 272 -8.94 -0.23 -19.46
CA ILE A 272 -8.66 -1.66 -19.71
C ILE A 272 -9.68 -2.53 -18.98
N LYS A 273 -10.04 -2.22 -17.73
CA LYS A 273 -11.08 -2.98 -17.00
C LYS A 273 -12.42 -2.94 -17.73
N LYS A 274 -12.82 -1.78 -18.25
CA LYS A 274 -14.03 -1.64 -19.09
C LYS A 274 -13.91 -2.42 -20.40
N LEU A 275 -12.75 -2.35 -21.05
CA LEU A 275 -12.47 -3.04 -22.31
C LEU A 275 -12.53 -4.56 -22.13
N ILE A 276 -12.10 -5.10 -20.98
CA ILE A 276 -12.26 -6.52 -20.65
C ILE A 276 -13.74 -6.93 -20.62
N GLU A 277 -14.63 -6.09 -20.10
CA GLU A 277 -16.07 -6.36 -20.11
C GLU A 277 -16.65 -6.34 -21.54
N VAL A 278 -16.22 -5.39 -22.37
CA VAL A 278 -16.60 -5.34 -23.79
C VAL A 278 -16.09 -6.58 -24.54
N ALA A 279 -14.85 -7.00 -24.28
CA ALA A 279 -14.26 -8.19 -24.86
C ALA A 279 -15.01 -9.47 -24.43
N LYS A 280 -15.42 -9.56 -23.16
CA LYS A 280 -16.26 -10.66 -22.65
C LYS A 280 -17.58 -10.74 -23.41
N GLN A 281 -18.27 -9.62 -23.58
CA GLN A 281 -19.53 -9.58 -24.34
C GLN A 281 -19.30 -10.00 -25.80
N SER A 282 -18.25 -9.48 -26.43
CA SER A 282 -17.91 -9.82 -27.82
C SER A 282 -17.64 -11.31 -28.01
N VAL A 283 -16.91 -11.95 -27.08
CA VAL A 283 -16.66 -13.40 -27.08
C VAL A 283 -17.94 -14.19 -26.83
N SER A 284 -18.83 -13.70 -25.97
CA SER A 284 -20.13 -14.34 -25.73
C SER A 284 -20.99 -14.37 -26.99
N CYS A 285 -21.15 -13.23 -27.68
CA CYS A 285 -21.91 -13.14 -28.93
C CYS A 285 -21.33 -14.06 -30.02
N ALA A 286 -20.01 -14.07 -30.19
CA ALA A 286 -19.36 -14.96 -31.16
C ALA A 286 -19.54 -16.45 -30.79
N SER A 287 -19.53 -16.77 -29.49
CA SER A 287 -19.78 -18.12 -29.01
C SER A 287 -21.22 -18.57 -29.24
N GLU A 288 -22.20 -17.68 -29.12
CA GLU A 288 -23.61 -17.96 -29.42
C GLU A 288 -23.81 -18.20 -30.91
N ASN A 289 -23.30 -17.32 -31.76
CA ASN A 289 -23.36 -17.48 -33.22
C ASN A 289 -22.76 -18.82 -33.67
N HIS A 290 -21.57 -19.18 -33.17
CA HIS A 290 -20.95 -20.47 -33.48
C HIS A 290 -21.84 -21.66 -33.03
N LYS A 291 -22.45 -21.59 -31.84
CA LYS A 291 -23.35 -22.65 -31.35
C LYS A 291 -24.59 -22.79 -32.24
N GLU A 292 -25.16 -21.70 -32.72
CA GLU A 292 -26.31 -21.71 -33.62
C GLU A 292 -25.97 -22.34 -34.98
N LEU A 293 -24.85 -21.96 -35.58
CA LEU A 293 -24.36 -22.52 -36.85
C LEU A 293 -24.05 -24.02 -36.72
N GLU A 294 -23.40 -24.41 -35.62
CA GLU A 294 -23.11 -25.81 -35.34
C GLU A 294 -24.39 -26.63 -35.08
N ALA A 295 -25.42 -26.03 -34.48
CA ALA A 295 -26.73 -26.67 -34.33
C ALA A 295 -27.41 -26.91 -35.69
N GLN A 296 -27.36 -25.93 -36.61
CA GLN A 296 -27.86 -26.11 -37.98
C GLN A 296 -27.08 -27.20 -38.72
N ARG A 297 -25.75 -27.17 -38.66
CA ARG A 297 -24.89 -28.22 -39.24
C ARG A 297 -25.29 -29.60 -38.71
N LYS A 298 -25.44 -29.76 -37.39
CA LYS A 298 -25.83 -31.04 -36.76
C LYS A 298 -27.20 -31.51 -37.22
N ARG A 299 -28.16 -30.60 -37.39
CA ARG A 299 -29.52 -30.91 -37.88
C ARG A 299 -29.47 -31.53 -39.28
N TYR A 300 -28.78 -30.88 -40.23
CA TYR A 300 -28.66 -31.38 -41.60
C TYR A 300 -27.77 -32.63 -41.69
N ALA A 301 -26.67 -32.68 -40.92
CA ALA A 301 -25.83 -33.87 -40.82
C ALA A 301 -26.62 -35.10 -40.34
N SER A 302 -27.52 -34.91 -39.37
CA SER A 302 -28.38 -36.00 -38.87
C SER A 302 -29.39 -36.48 -39.90
N ARG A 303 -29.95 -35.58 -40.72
CA ARG A 303 -30.86 -35.95 -41.83
C ARG A 303 -30.15 -36.75 -42.91
N VAL A 304 -28.96 -36.29 -43.33
CA VAL A 304 -28.11 -36.99 -44.31
C VAL A 304 -27.70 -38.36 -43.77
N LYS A 305 -27.30 -38.44 -42.50
CA LYS A 305 -26.95 -39.71 -41.86
C LYS A 305 -28.15 -40.66 -41.82
N LYS A 306 -29.33 -40.17 -41.42
CA LYS A 306 -30.56 -40.97 -41.38
C LYS A 306 -30.90 -41.57 -42.75
N ALA A 307 -30.82 -40.78 -43.82
CA ALA A 307 -31.07 -41.27 -45.18
C ALA A 307 -30.07 -42.36 -45.62
N HIS A 308 -28.79 -42.23 -45.25
CA HIS A 308 -27.80 -43.30 -45.47
C HIS A 308 -28.07 -44.55 -44.63
N ASP A 309 -28.43 -44.38 -43.36
CA ASP A 309 -28.71 -45.48 -42.43
C ASP A 309 -29.96 -46.26 -42.84
N THR A 310 -31.02 -45.59 -43.31
CA THR A 310 -32.27 -46.22 -43.78
C THR A 310 -32.23 -46.64 -45.25
N LYS A 311 -31.23 -46.17 -46.02
CA LYS A 311 -31.14 -46.30 -47.50
C LYS A 311 -32.33 -45.71 -48.25
N GLU A 312 -33.09 -44.82 -47.62
CA GLU A 312 -34.19 -44.07 -48.23
C GLU A 312 -33.71 -42.65 -48.49
N TYR A 313 -33.71 -42.23 -49.75
CA TYR A 313 -33.21 -40.92 -50.18
C TYR A 313 -34.38 -40.05 -50.64
N PRO A 314 -34.85 -39.11 -49.80
CA PRO A 314 -35.88 -38.15 -50.19
C PRO A 314 -35.38 -37.23 -51.29
N ASP A 315 -36.29 -36.63 -52.07
CA ASP A 315 -35.94 -35.64 -53.10
C ASP A 315 -35.15 -34.43 -52.54
N SER A 316 -35.26 -34.17 -51.23
CA SER A 316 -34.49 -33.13 -50.54
C SER A 316 -33.05 -33.52 -50.20
N PHE A 317 -32.63 -34.76 -50.42
CA PHE A 317 -31.35 -35.28 -49.92
C PHE A 317 -30.13 -34.51 -50.42
N GLU A 318 -30.06 -34.18 -51.71
CA GLU A 318 -28.93 -33.42 -52.25
C GLU A 318 -28.90 -31.99 -51.70
N ASN A 319 -30.06 -31.40 -51.43
CA ASN A 319 -30.18 -30.10 -50.77
C ASN A 319 -29.79 -30.16 -49.28
N ASP A 320 -30.16 -31.22 -48.56
CA ASP A 320 -29.74 -31.41 -47.16
C ASP A 320 -28.20 -31.60 -47.06
N LYS A 321 -27.58 -32.23 -48.06
CA LYS A 321 -26.11 -32.38 -48.16
C LYS A 321 -25.41 -31.06 -48.47
N SER A 322 -25.91 -30.28 -49.42
CA SER A 322 -25.35 -28.95 -49.73
C SER A 322 -25.50 -27.99 -48.55
N LEU A 323 -26.64 -28.01 -47.86
CA LEU A 323 -26.86 -27.20 -46.65
C LEU A 323 -25.95 -27.65 -45.51
N ARG A 324 -25.75 -28.95 -45.28
CA ARG A 324 -24.77 -29.45 -44.30
C ARG A 324 -23.37 -28.89 -44.57
N ASP A 325 -22.92 -28.91 -45.82
CA ASP A 325 -21.58 -28.46 -46.19
C ASP A 325 -21.46 -26.93 -46.09
N HIS A 326 -22.49 -26.18 -46.49
CA HIS A 326 -22.58 -24.73 -46.27
C HIS A 326 -22.49 -24.37 -44.78
N TRP A 327 -23.32 -24.98 -43.93
CA TRP A 327 -23.31 -24.71 -42.49
C TRP A 327 -22.01 -25.17 -41.82
N LYS A 328 -21.34 -26.19 -42.37
CA LYS A 328 -20.01 -26.59 -41.92
C LYS A 328 -18.98 -25.49 -42.19
N HIS A 329 -18.91 -24.96 -43.41
CA HIS A 329 -17.99 -23.87 -43.71
C HIS A 329 -18.29 -22.62 -42.86
N ALA A 330 -19.56 -22.24 -42.73
CA ALA A 330 -19.95 -21.12 -41.88
C ALA A 330 -19.60 -21.33 -40.39
N ALA A 331 -19.78 -22.55 -39.87
CA ALA A 331 -19.40 -22.88 -38.49
C ALA A 331 -17.87 -22.88 -38.30
N ASP A 332 -17.11 -23.41 -39.27
CA ASP A 332 -15.65 -23.42 -39.23
C ASP A 332 -15.10 -21.97 -39.23
N ASP A 333 -15.65 -21.09 -40.07
CA ASP A 333 -15.30 -19.66 -40.11
C ASP A 333 -15.65 -18.94 -38.79
N ALA A 334 -16.85 -19.20 -38.24
CA ALA A 334 -17.29 -18.64 -36.96
C ALA A 334 -16.45 -19.14 -35.78
N TRP A 335 -15.96 -20.38 -35.85
CA TRP A 335 -15.04 -20.93 -34.85
C TRP A 335 -13.67 -20.24 -34.90
N GLU A 336 -13.15 -19.98 -36.10
CA GLU A 336 -11.90 -19.25 -36.27
C GLU A 336 -12.01 -17.82 -35.72
N ASP A 337 -13.11 -17.12 -36.01
CA ASP A 337 -13.41 -15.79 -35.47
C ASP A 337 -13.47 -15.80 -33.94
N LEU A 338 -14.21 -16.77 -33.36
CA LEU A 338 -14.32 -16.94 -31.91
C LEU A 338 -12.94 -17.15 -31.26
N ASN A 339 -12.06 -17.94 -31.88
CA ASN A 339 -10.71 -18.18 -31.36
C ASN A 339 -9.86 -16.90 -31.41
N LYS A 340 -9.95 -16.12 -32.49
CA LYS A 340 -9.26 -14.81 -32.59
C LYS A 340 -9.72 -13.85 -31.49
N ARG A 341 -11.02 -13.77 -31.21
CA ARG A 341 -11.57 -12.95 -30.12
C ARG A 341 -11.16 -13.44 -28.72
N ARG A 342 -11.12 -14.75 -28.49
CA ARG A 342 -10.65 -15.34 -27.23
C ARG A 342 -9.17 -15.04 -26.99
N ALA A 343 -8.34 -15.19 -28.02
CA ALA A 343 -6.92 -14.83 -27.95
C ALA A 343 -6.74 -13.34 -27.62
N ALA A 344 -7.51 -12.47 -28.27
CA ALA A 344 -7.51 -11.03 -27.99
C ALA A 344 -7.91 -10.71 -26.54
N GLN A 345 -9.02 -11.30 -26.07
CA GLN A 345 -9.49 -11.14 -24.69
C GLN A 345 -8.43 -11.59 -23.67
N SER A 346 -7.80 -12.74 -23.91
CA SER A 346 -6.75 -13.26 -23.04
C SER A 346 -5.57 -12.29 -22.97
N LEU A 347 -5.12 -11.73 -24.12
CA LEU A 347 -3.99 -10.80 -24.17
C LEU A 347 -4.27 -9.53 -23.35
N ILE A 348 -5.48 -8.98 -23.44
CA ILE A 348 -5.86 -7.80 -22.65
C ILE A 348 -5.89 -8.11 -21.15
N GLY A 349 -6.35 -9.31 -20.78
CA GLY A 349 -6.24 -9.80 -19.41
C GLY A 349 -4.81 -9.82 -18.92
N THR A 350 -3.89 -10.36 -19.72
CA THR A 350 -2.45 -10.37 -19.42
C THR A 350 -1.90 -8.95 -19.25
N ARG A 351 -2.22 -8.01 -20.15
CA ARG A 351 -1.79 -6.61 -20.05
C ARG A 351 -2.24 -5.93 -18.77
N ARG A 352 -3.49 -6.17 -18.34
CA ARG A 352 -4.01 -5.66 -17.06
C ARG A 352 -3.16 -6.15 -15.90
N ASP A 353 -2.82 -7.43 -15.90
CA ASP A 353 -2.10 -8.08 -14.81
C ASP A 353 -0.62 -7.66 -14.79
N GLU A 354 0.00 -7.49 -15.96
CA GLU A 354 1.34 -6.93 -16.11
C GLU A 354 1.40 -5.48 -15.60
N LEU A 355 0.43 -4.65 -15.98
CA LEU A 355 0.28 -3.28 -15.49
C LEU A 355 0.14 -3.23 -13.96
N HIS A 356 -0.76 -4.03 -13.38
CA HIS A 356 -0.91 -4.10 -11.92
C HIS A 356 0.37 -4.56 -11.25
N GLY A 357 1.01 -5.62 -11.78
CA GLY A 357 2.24 -6.16 -11.22
C GLY A 357 3.42 -5.18 -11.32
N TYR A 358 3.47 -4.36 -12.36
CA TYR A 358 4.48 -3.32 -12.53
C TYR A 358 4.28 -2.17 -11.55
N ILE A 359 3.07 -1.58 -11.50
CA ILE A 359 2.74 -0.50 -10.57
C ILE A 359 2.99 -0.96 -9.12
N ALA A 360 2.54 -2.16 -8.76
CA ALA A 360 2.74 -2.72 -7.42
C ALA A 360 4.21 -2.93 -7.04
N ARG A 361 5.12 -3.08 -8.00
CA ARG A 361 6.57 -3.21 -7.75
C ARG A 361 7.27 -1.87 -7.56
N ILE A 362 6.78 -0.81 -8.21
CA ILE A 362 7.43 0.50 -8.19
C ILE A 362 6.83 1.43 -7.13
N GLU A 363 5.51 1.36 -6.93
CA GLU A 363 4.79 2.16 -5.94
C GLU A 363 5.43 2.11 -4.53
N PRO A 364 5.87 0.95 -3.99
CA PRO A 364 6.52 0.89 -2.68
C PRO A 364 7.86 1.63 -2.59
N LEU A 365 8.51 1.91 -3.71
CA LEU A 365 9.83 2.56 -3.75
C LEU A 365 9.71 4.06 -3.99
N LEU A 366 8.71 4.47 -4.76
CA LEU A 366 8.63 5.84 -5.29
C LEU A 366 7.45 6.63 -4.73
N HIS A 367 6.38 6.00 -4.22
CA HIS A 367 5.22 6.75 -3.74
C HIS A 367 5.51 7.47 -2.39
N PRO A 368 5.17 8.77 -2.23
CA PRO A 368 5.50 9.54 -1.03
C PRO A 368 4.79 9.04 0.24
N ASP A 369 3.61 8.43 0.13
CA ASP A 369 2.91 7.78 1.26
C ASP A 369 3.79 6.77 2.01
N VAL A 370 4.72 6.08 1.31
CA VAL A 370 5.60 5.07 1.92
C VAL A 370 6.47 5.69 3.01
N ALA A 371 6.98 6.90 2.79
CA ALA A 371 7.80 7.59 3.77
C ALA A 371 7.00 7.97 5.03
N ILE A 372 5.75 8.39 4.85
CA ILE A 372 4.84 8.69 5.97
C ILE A 372 4.51 7.43 6.75
N ASP A 373 4.20 6.34 6.05
CA ASP A 373 3.88 5.07 6.68
C ASP A 373 5.07 4.47 7.43
N ALA A 374 6.28 4.55 6.86
CA ALA A 374 7.52 4.12 7.52
C ALA A 374 7.80 4.95 8.78
N MET A 375 7.66 6.27 8.70
CA MET A 375 7.85 7.16 9.87
C MET A 375 6.79 6.89 10.95
N ARG A 376 5.54 6.66 10.55
CA ARG A 376 4.47 6.26 11.49
C ARG A 376 4.80 4.93 12.15
N GLU A 377 5.32 3.95 11.41
CA GLU A 377 5.68 2.64 11.95
C GLU A 377 6.82 2.73 12.97
N ILE A 378 7.88 3.47 12.63
CA ILE A 378 9.01 3.73 13.53
C ILE A 378 8.54 4.41 14.82
N LEU A 379 7.71 5.45 14.71
CA LEU A 379 7.28 6.22 15.89
C LEU A 379 6.22 5.50 16.74
N ASN A 380 5.51 4.53 16.18
CA ASN A 380 4.55 3.72 16.91
C ASN A 380 5.19 2.63 17.79
N SER A 381 6.49 2.35 17.66
CA SER A 381 7.14 1.31 18.47
C SER A 381 7.11 1.61 19.97
N ASP A 382 7.22 2.89 20.32
CA ASP A 382 7.43 3.32 21.70
C ASP A 382 6.13 3.84 22.35
N ARG A 383 5.26 4.49 21.56
CA ARG A 383 3.99 5.07 22.01
C ARG A 383 3.04 5.21 20.83
N GLU A 384 1.73 5.18 21.09
CA GLU A 384 0.73 5.46 20.05
C GLU A 384 1.00 6.83 19.41
N PHE A 385 1.38 6.81 18.14
CA PHE A 385 1.75 7.98 17.35
C PHE A 385 0.62 8.37 16.41
N ASN A 386 0.18 9.63 16.52
CA ASN A 386 -0.87 10.18 15.70
C ASN A 386 -0.29 10.93 14.49
N ALA A 387 -0.14 10.20 13.37
CA ALA A 387 0.37 10.73 12.11
C ALA A 387 -0.43 11.93 11.57
N TRP A 388 -1.74 11.99 11.83
CA TRP A 388 -2.57 13.13 11.42
C TRP A 388 -2.20 14.42 12.17
N LEU A 389 -1.89 14.31 13.47
CA LEU A 389 -1.46 15.46 14.25
C LEU A 389 -0.09 15.95 13.79
N ALA A 390 0.88 15.05 13.61
CA ALA A 390 2.24 15.41 13.21
C ALA A 390 2.38 15.86 11.76
N PHE A 391 1.69 15.19 10.81
CA PHE A 391 1.88 15.43 9.38
C PHE A 391 0.69 16.09 8.69
N GLY A 392 -0.54 15.84 9.18
CA GLY A 392 -1.76 16.31 8.51
C GLY A 392 -2.04 15.63 7.18
N ILE A 393 -1.41 14.48 6.95
CA ILE A 393 -1.55 13.67 5.75
C ILE A 393 -2.00 12.28 6.22
N ASN A 394 -3.09 11.80 5.63
CA ASN A 394 -3.52 10.42 5.79
C ASN A 394 -3.21 9.66 4.50
N THR A 395 -2.33 8.67 4.61
CA THR A 395 -1.97 7.80 3.48
C THR A 395 -3.15 6.95 3.04
N SER A 396 -3.08 6.39 1.83
CA SER A 396 -4.10 5.47 1.32
C SER A 396 -4.29 4.25 2.23
N LYS A 397 -3.19 3.73 2.80
CA LYS A 397 -3.20 2.65 3.79
C LYS A 397 -3.94 3.05 5.07
N GLN A 398 -3.61 4.22 5.63
CA GLN A 398 -4.25 4.74 6.85
C GLN A 398 -5.75 5.00 6.65
N LYS A 399 -6.15 5.53 5.50
CA LYS A 399 -7.57 5.72 5.15
C LYS A 399 -8.30 4.38 5.11
N ARG A 400 -7.71 3.35 4.51
CA ARG A 400 -8.29 1.99 4.45
C ARG A 400 -8.44 1.39 5.84
N GLU A 401 -7.40 1.42 6.67
CA GLU A 401 -7.42 0.95 8.07
C GLU A 401 -8.53 1.63 8.88
N TYR A 402 -8.73 2.94 8.68
CA TYR A 402 -9.80 3.69 9.33
C TYR A 402 -11.19 3.19 8.91
N TRP A 403 -11.43 2.97 7.62
CA TRP A 403 -12.70 2.49 7.10
C TRP A 403 -13.02 1.06 7.55
N GLU A 404 -12.03 0.17 7.55
CA GLU A 404 -12.18 -1.21 8.05
C GLU A 404 -12.55 -1.22 9.53
N LYS A 405 -11.85 -0.44 10.36
CA LYS A 405 -12.19 -0.29 11.79
C LYS A 405 -13.60 0.28 12.00
N LYS A 406 -14.03 1.20 11.14
CA LYS A 406 -15.37 1.79 11.20
C LYS A 406 -16.46 0.78 10.82
N GLN A 407 -16.26 -0.02 9.78
CA GLN A 407 -17.18 -1.10 9.41
C GLN A 407 -17.29 -2.14 10.52
N ASN A 408 -16.18 -2.61 11.06
CA ASN A 408 -16.19 -3.61 12.14
C ASN A 408 -16.90 -3.10 13.41
N ARG A 409 -16.80 -1.79 13.73
CA ARG A 409 -17.56 -1.19 14.84
C ARG A 409 -19.06 -1.14 14.58
N ILE A 410 -19.48 -0.87 13.34
CA ILE A 410 -20.89 -0.86 12.94
C ILE A 410 -21.44 -2.29 13.00
N GLU A 411 -20.68 -3.28 12.51
CA GLU A 411 -21.07 -4.68 12.56
C GLU A 411 -21.22 -5.16 14.02
N ASN A 412 -20.24 -4.88 14.89
CA ASN A 412 -20.30 -5.23 16.32
C ASN A 412 -21.41 -4.49 17.11
N ALA A 413 -21.80 -3.29 16.68
CA ALA A 413 -22.91 -2.54 17.27
C ALA A 413 -24.28 -3.01 16.77
N SER A 414 -24.32 -3.77 15.67
CA SER A 414 -25.54 -4.39 15.14
C SER A 414 -25.76 -5.83 15.64
N THR A 415 -24.74 -6.45 16.25
CA THR A 415 -24.80 -7.80 16.85
C THR A 415 -24.97 -7.81 18.37
N ASN A 416 -24.75 -6.68 19.04
CA ASN A 416 -25.07 -6.45 20.46
C ASN A 416 -26.35 -5.63 20.58
#